data_AF-A0AAE9MXF9-F1
#
_entry.id   AF-A0AAE9MXF9-F1
#
_cell.length_a   1.000
_cell.length_b   1.000
_cell.length_c   1.000
_cell.angle_alpha   90.00
_cell.angle_beta   90.00
_cell.angle_gamma   90.00
#
_symmetry.space_group_name_H-M   'P 1'
#
loop_
_entity.id
_entity.type
_entity.pdbx_description
1 polymer ?
#
loop_
_entity_poly.entity_id
_entity_poly.type
_entity_poly.pdbx_seq_one_letter_code
_entity_poly.pdbx_strand_id
1 'polypeptide(L)'
;MTILYEEQKLIQSLLPFPFRKIIPIFKTREKFDSLIIYPPILSGSLIVRPCNSPDSFEANGGFILGDAGAKAKTIFLQLENLKQKTNLPVFSILSCRSRYYADVEFKEEKSGLCTWKIKNKVWQKTAK
;
A
#
# COMPACT_ATOMS: atom_id res chain seq x y z
N MET A 1 -7.72 -7.65 10.55
CA MET A 1 -7.54 -6.36 9.84
C MET A 1 -6.13 -6.34 9.29
N THR A 2 -5.90 -5.92 8.04
CA THR A 2 -4.54 -5.93 7.46
C THR A 2 -3.70 -4.79 8.05
N ILE A 3 -2.39 -4.99 8.24
CA ILE A 3 -1.49 -3.96 8.79
C ILE A 3 -1.54 -2.68 7.95
N LEU A 4 -1.58 -2.81 6.61
CA LEU A 4 -1.66 -1.67 5.70
C LEU A 4 -2.96 -0.86 5.86
N TYR A 5 -4.08 -1.49 6.23
CA TYR A 5 -5.33 -0.76 6.49
C TYR A 5 -5.24 0.05 7.79
N GLU A 6 -4.58 -0.50 8.82
CA GLU A 6 -4.34 0.25 10.05
C GLU A 6 -3.42 1.46 9.79
N GLU A 7 -2.36 1.28 9.01
CA GLU A 7 -1.48 2.37 8.59
C GLU A 7 -2.26 3.51 7.90
N GLN A 8 -3.17 3.16 6.99
CA GLN A 8 -4.04 4.13 6.32
C GLN A 8 -4.95 4.87 7.31
N LYS A 9 -5.56 4.16 8.26
CA LYS A 9 -6.44 4.74 9.27
C LYS A 9 -5.70 5.70 10.19
N LEU A 10 -4.49 5.34 10.61
CA LEU A 10 -3.64 6.20 11.43
C LEU A 10 -3.29 7.49 10.69
N ILE A 11 -2.89 7.40 9.42
CA ILE A 11 -2.57 8.58 8.62
C ILE A 11 -3.82 9.43 8.35
N GLN A 12 -4.95 8.79 8.03
CA GLN A 12 -6.24 9.46 7.81
C GLN A 12 -6.65 10.31 9.02
N SER A 13 -6.32 9.90 10.25
CA SER A 13 -6.63 10.66 11.47
C SER A 13 -5.97 12.05 11.52
N LEU A 14 -4.92 12.29 10.72
CA LEU A 14 -4.20 13.57 10.65
C LEU A 14 -4.68 14.46 9.49
N LEU A 15 -5.56 13.94 8.62
CA LEU A 15 -5.93 14.59 7.37
C LEU A 15 -7.43 14.92 7.34
N PRO A 16 -7.79 16.17 6.95
CA PRO A 16 -9.19 16.58 6.84
C PRO A 16 -9.84 16.15 5.51
N PHE A 17 -9.09 15.45 4.65
CA PHE A 17 -9.53 14.95 3.36
C PHE A 17 -9.23 13.44 3.25
N PRO A 18 -9.89 12.73 2.33
CA PRO A 18 -9.63 11.30 2.14
C PRO A 18 -8.19 11.02 1.71
N PHE A 19 -7.42 10.36 2.57
CA PHE A 19 -6.04 9.96 2.30
C PHE A 19 -5.97 8.82 1.28
N ARG A 20 -6.89 7.86 1.38
CA ARG A 20 -7.11 6.86 0.34
C ARG A 20 -8.54 6.32 0.38
N LYS A 21 -9.11 6.10 -0.81
CA LYS A 21 -10.49 5.63 -0.98
C LYS A 21 -10.61 4.11 -1.23
N ILE A 22 -9.48 3.40 -1.37
CA ILE A 22 -9.46 1.98 -1.74
C ILE A 22 -8.45 1.18 -0.93
N ILE A 23 -8.67 -0.14 -0.88
CA ILE A 23 -7.74 -1.10 -0.28
C ILE A 23 -6.35 -0.93 -0.93
N PRO A 24 -5.23 -1.02 -0.18
CA PRO A 24 -3.91 -1.02 -0.75
C PRO A 24 -3.75 -2.18 -1.75
N ILE A 25 -3.50 -1.85 -3.01
CA ILE A 25 -3.27 -2.81 -4.09
C ILE A 25 -1.86 -2.53 -4.62
N PHE A 26 -1.07 -3.59 -4.74
CA PHE A 26 0.20 -3.57 -5.44
C PHE A 26 -0.03 -4.00 -6.90
N LYS A 27 0.06 -3.04 -7.82
CA LYS A 27 -0.04 -3.31 -9.26
C LYS A 27 1.36 -3.66 -9.78
N THR A 28 1.51 -4.81 -10.42
CA THR A 28 2.77 -5.24 -11.03
C THR A 28 2.51 -6.06 -12.29
N ARG A 29 3.45 -6.02 -13.23
CA ARG A 29 3.51 -6.94 -14.39
C ARG A 29 4.46 -8.12 -14.13
N GLU A 30 5.22 -8.06 -13.05
CA GLU A 30 6.22 -9.05 -12.69
C GLU A 30 5.66 -10.06 -11.69
N LYS A 31 6.14 -11.29 -11.78
CA LYS A 31 5.93 -12.32 -10.76
C LYS A 31 7.14 -12.33 -9.86
N PHE A 32 6.90 -12.24 -8.55
CA PHE A 32 7.94 -12.29 -7.54
C PHE A 32 7.85 -13.62 -6.81
N ASP A 33 8.98 -14.27 -6.52
CA ASP A 33 9.03 -15.49 -5.71
C ASP A 33 8.86 -15.21 -4.21
N SER A 34 9.31 -14.04 -3.78
CA SER A 34 9.09 -13.49 -2.44
C SER A 34 8.71 -12.01 -2.54
N LEU A 35 7.88 -11.56 -1.61
CA LEU A 35 7.50 -10.15 -1.50
C LEU A 35 7.86 -9.65 -0.10
N ILE A 36 8.90 -8.83 -0.03
CA ILE A 36 9.26 -8.04 1.15
C ILE A 36 8.69 -6.65 0.94
N ILE A 37 7.92 -6.16 1.91
CA ILE A 37 7.29 -4.85 1.89
C ILE A 37 8.01 -4.00 2.94
N TYR A 38 8.73 -2.97 2.49
CA TYR A 38 9.52 -2.10 3.35
C TYR A 38 8.69 -0.97 3.99
N PRO A 39 9.20 -0.32 5.05
CA PRO A 39 8.62 0.88 5.66
C PRO A 39 8.16 1.92 4.66
N PRO A 40 7.19 2.78 5.02
CA PRO A 40 6.72 3.80 4.10
C PRO A 40 7.86 4.73 3.68
N ILE A 41 7.85 5.14 2.41
CA ILE A 41 8.68 6.22 1.87
C ILE A 41 7.78 7.29 1.24
N LEU A 42 8.34 8.47 1.01
CA LEU A 42 7.71 9.53 0.24
C LEU A 42 8.02 9.37 -1.24
N SER A 43 6.98 9.45 -2.07
CA SER A 43 7.06 9.50 -3.52
C SER A 43 6.20 10.66 -4.02
N GLY A 44 6.77 11.87 -4.05
CA GLY A 44 6.01 13.09 -4.33
C GLY A 44 4.99 13.39 -3.22
N SER A 45 3.71 13.47 -3.57
CA SER A 45 2.60 13.63 -2.60
C SER A 45 2.11 12.30 -2.01
N LEU A 46 2.59 11.18 -2.54
CA LEU A 46 2.19 9.84 -2.12
C LEU A 46 3.04 9.34 -0.96
N ILE A 47 2.40 8.59 -0.07
CA ILE A 47 3.07 7.73 0.90
C ILE A 47 2.91 6.30 0.41
N VAL A 48 4.02 5.63 0.18
CA VAL A 48 4.07 4.30 -0.46
C VAL A 48 4.92 3.34 0.36
N ARG A 49 4.61 2.06 0.28
CA ARG A 49 5.36 0.95 0.87
C ARG A 49 6.07 0.22 -0.26
N PRO A 50 7.36 0.46 -0.49
CA PRO A 50 8.04 -0.12 -1.63
C PRO A 50 8.28 -1.61 -1.40
N CYS A 51 8.26 -2.39 -2.48
CA CYS A 51 8.38 -3.83 -2.44
C CYS A 51 9.74 -4.27 -2.99
N ASN A 52 10.46 -5.17 -2.32
CA ASN A 52 11.76 -5.75 -2.74
C ASN A 52 12.90 -4.73 -3.03
N SER A 53 12.66 -3.43 -2.96
CA SER A 53 13.64 -2.34 -3.01
C SER A 53 13.28 -1.34 -1.91
N PRO A 54 14.07 -1.20 -0.83
CA PRO A 54 13.69 -0.38 0.32
C PRO A 54 13.57 1.11 0.00
N ASP A 55 14.37 1.60 -0.94
CA ASP A 55 14.56 3.03 -1.17
C ASP A 55 13.93 3.54 -2.46
N SER A 56 13.28 2.67 -3.25
CA SER A 56 12.64 3.07 -4.51
C SER A 56 11.33 2.34 -4.76
N PHE A 57 10.29 3.15 -4.95
CA PHE A 57 8.99 2.68 -5.44
C PHE A 57 8.99 2.49 -6.96
N GLU A 58 9.82 3.22 -7.71
CA GLU A 58 9.87 3.11 -9.17
C GLU A 58 10.49 1.79 -9.65
N ALA A 59 11.47 1.26 -8.92
CA ALA A 59 12.22 0.07 -9.34
C ALA A 59 11.33 -1.19 -9.40
N ASN A 60 10.59 -1.46 -8.33
CA ASN A 60 9.82 -2.71 -8.16
C ASN A 60 8.34 -2.46 -7.84
N GLY A 61 7.90 -1.20 -7.80
CA GLY A 61 6.58 -0.81 -7.34
C GLY A 61 6.39 -1.01 -5.84
N GLY A 62 5.12 -1.00 -5.42
CA GLY A 62 4.76 -1.19 -4.03
C GLY A 62 3.28 -0.96 -3.75
N PHE A 63 2.93 -0.95 -2.47
CA PHE A 63 1.59 -0.58 -2.03
C PHE A 63 1.51 0.93 -1.82
N ILE A 64 0.60 1.58 -2.52
CA ILE A 64 0.30 2.99 -2.25
C ILE A 64 -0.65 3.05 -1.04
N LEU A 65 -0.22 3.69 0.05
CA LEU A 65 -1.05 3.88 1.24
C LEU A 65 -2.05 5.01 1.05
N GLY A 66 -1.67 6.07 0.35
CA GLY A 66 -2.53 7.23 0.09
C GLY A 66 -1.80 8.41 -0.51
N ASP A 67 -2.58 9.42 -0.86
CA ASP A 67 -2.11 10.73 -1.30
C ASP A 67 -2.37 11.74 -0.18
N ALA A 68 -1.30 12.34 0.33
CA ALA A 68 -1.37 13.35 1.38
C ALA A 68 -1.20 14.77 0.80
N GLY A 69 -1.12 14.94 -0.52
CA GLY A 69 -0.96 16.22 -1.18
C GLY A 69 0.24 17.00 -0.64
N ALA A 70 0.07 18.31 -0.44
CA ALA A 70 1.09 19.18 0.15
C ALA A 70 1.46 18.81 1.60
N LYS A 71 0.62 18.03 2.30
CA LYS A 71 0.89 17.61 3.70
C LYS A 71 1.78 16.37 3.78
N ALA A 72 2.13 15.74 2.66
CA ALA A 72 2.87 14.46 2.66
C ALA A 72 4.14 14.49 3.52
N LYS A 73 5.00 15.50 3.35
CA LYS A 73 6.22 15.66 4.16
C LYS A 73 5.92 15.76 5.66
N THR A 74 4.94 16.58 6.05
CA THR A 74 4.55 16.77 7.45
C THR A 74 4.01 15.49 8.06
N ILE A 75 3.14 14.77 7.34
CA ILE A 75 2.59 13.48 7.78
C ILE A 75 3.70 12.44 7.94
N PHE A 76 4.65 12.41 7.00
CA PHE A 76 5.76 11.47 7.04
C PHE A 76 6.62 11.63 8.29
N LEU A 77 6.89 12.88 8.70
CA LEU A 77 7.60 13.18 9.95
C LEU A 77 6.83 12.75 11.22
N GLN A 78 5.53 12.48 11.11
CA GLN A 78 4.68 12.05 12.22
C GLN A 78 4.50 10.53 12.29
N LEU A 79 5.09 9.73 11.38
CA LEU A 79 4.87 8.28 11.34
C LEU A 79 5.28 7.57 12.64
N GLU A 80 6.40 7.97 13.26
CA GLU A 80 6.83 7.38 14.54
C GLU A 80 5.84 7.72 15.68
N ASN A 81 5.28 8.93 15.69
CA ASN A 81 4.24 9.29 16.66
C ASN A 81 2.95 8.49 16.42
N LEU A 82 2.59 8.24 15.16
CA LEU A 82 1.43 7.41 14.82
C LEU A 82 1.64 5.95 15.23
N LYS A 83 2.87 5.43 15.11
CA LYS A 83 3.22 4.07 15.53
C LYS A 83 2.93 3.83 17.01
N GLN A 84 3.13 4.85 17.86
CA GLN A 84 2.83 4.78 19.29
C GLN A 84 1.33 4.72 19.63
N LYS A 85 0.44 5.01 18.66
CA LYS A 85 -1.01 4.98 18.87
C LYS A 85 -1.64 3.60 18.68
N THR A 86 -0.85 2.58 18.34
CA THR A 86 -1.34 1.23 18.09
C THR A 86 -0.34 0.19 18.61
N ASN A 87 -0.85 -0.98 19.00
CA ASN A 87 -0.01 -2.13 19.37
C ASN A 87 0.34 -3.01 18.15
N LEU A 88 -0.19 -2.66 16.97
CA LEU A 88 0.11 -3.37 15.73
C LEU A 88 1.50 -2.95 15.21
N PRO A 89 2.24 -3.84 14.53
CA PRO A 89 3.57 -3.55 13.99
C PRO A 89 3.50 -2.71 12.71
N VAL A 90 2.80 -1.57 12.77
CA VAL A 90 2.68 -0.62 11.67
C VAL A 90 4.03 -0.03 11.30
N PHE A 91 4.19 0.30 10.02
CA PHE A 91 5.39 0.89 9.42
C PHE A 91 6.66 0.03 9.51
N SER A 92 6.56 -1.20 10.02
CA SER A 92 7.67 -2.18 10.08
C SER A 92 7.89 -2.88 8.74
N ILE A 93 9.01 -3.61 8.57
CA ILE A 93 9.19 -4.49 7.40
C ILE A 93 8.21 -5.65 7.50
N LEU A 94 7.47 -5.92 6.42
CA LEU A 94 6.52 -7.04 6.34
C LEU A 94 7.02 -8.06 5.31
N SER A 95 7.07 -9.33 5.71
CA SER A 95 7.30 -10.44 4.79
C SER A 95 5.98 -11.11 4.41
N CYS A 96 5.68 -11.22 3.12
CA CYS A 96 4.48 -11.89 2.65
C CYS A 96 4.76 -13.38 2.39
N ARG A 97 4.26 -14.27 3.27
CA ARG A 97 4.39 -15.73 3.11
C ARG A 97 3.36 -16.35 2.16
N SER A 98 2.23 -15.67 1.96
CA SER A 98 1.13 -16.12 1.11
C SER A 98 0.59 -14.92 0.34
N ARG A 99 0.47 -15.04 -0.98
CA ARG A 99 0.00 -13.97 -1.87
C ARG A 99 -0.91 -14.52 -2.96
N TYR A 100 -1.64 -13.61 -3.61
CA TYR A 100 -2.45 -13.93 -4.76
C TYR A 100 -2.06 -13.01 -5.90
N TYR A 101 -1.85 -13.57 -7.09
CA TYR A 101 -1.87 -12.83 -8.34
C TYR A 101 -3.25 -12.97 -8.96
N ALA A 102 -3.72 -11.91 -9.59
CA ALA A 102 -4.95 -11.97 -10.36
C ALA A 102 -4.87 -10.94 -11.48
N ASP A 103 -5.47 -11.29 -12.61
CA ASP A 103 -5.72 -10.33 -13.67
C ASP A 103 -6.88 -9.44 -13.25
N VAL A 104 -6.76 -8.15 -13.53
CA VAL A 104 -7.73 -7.16 -13.11
C VAL A 104 -8.13 -6.32 -14.30
N GLU A 105 -9.40 -6.36 -14.66
CA GLU A 105 -10.00 -5.42 -15.59
C GLU A 105 -10.61 -4.27 -14.81
N PHE A 106 -10.18 -3.05 -15.14
CA PHE A 106 -10.70 -1.82 -14.57
C PHE A 106 -11.52 -1.08 -15.62
N LYS A 107 -12.74 -0.68 -15.24
CA LYS A 107 -13.60 0.16 -16.07
C LYS A 107 -14.11 1.34 -15.25
N GLU A 108 -13.90 2.54 -15.77
CA GLU A 108 -14.50 3.75 -15.24
C GLU A 108 -15.61 4.21 -16.19
N GLU A 109 -16.81 4.40 -15.65
CA GLU A 109 -17.96 4.89 -16.40
C GLU A 109 -17.99 6.42 -16.41
N LYS A 110 -18.71 7.02 -17.36
CA LYS A 110 -18.87 8.49 -17.44
C LYS A 110 -19.45 9.12 -16.17
N SER A 111 -20.17 8.33 -15.37
CA SER A 111 -20.72 8.72 -14.06
C SER A 111 -19.66 8.82 -12.95
N GLY A 112 -18.41 8.40 -13.21
CA GLY A 112 -17.36 8.24 -12.22
C GLY A 112 -17.42 6.91 -11.45
N LEU A 113 -18.39 6.03 -11.77
CA LEU A 113 -18.45 4.70 -11.19
C LEU A 113 -17.27 3.85 -11.70
N CYS A 114 -16.48 3.32 -10.75
CA CYS A 114 -15.34 2.48 -11.03
C CYS A 114 -15.67 1.01 -10.73
N THR A 115 -15.60 0.14 -11.74
CA THR A 115 -15.78 -1.31 -11.59
C THR A 115 -14.47 -2.04 -11.79
N TRP A 116 -14.20 -3.00 -10.89
CA TRP A 116 -13.03 -3.86 -10.92
C TRP A 116 -13.51 -5.31 -11.10
N LYS A 117 -13.05 -5.98 -12.16
CA LYS A 117 -13.33 -7.40 -12.40
C LYS A 117 -12.04 -8.20 -12.23
N ILE A 118 -12.04 -9.10 -11.25
CA ILE A 118 -10.91 -9.98 -10.94
C ILE A 118 -11.06 -11.26 -11.78
N LYS A 119 -9.99 -11.66 -12.47
CA LYS A 119 -9.88 -12.86 -13.30
C LYS A 119 -8.59 -13.63 -12.96
N ASN A 120 -8.50 -14.89 -13.39
CA ASN A 120 -7.28 -15.72 -13.36
C ASN A 120 -6.50 -15.64 -12.02
N LYS A 121 -7.22 -15.83 -10.90
CA LYS A 121 -6.63 -15.75 -9.56
C LYS A 121 -5.71 -16.96 -9.32
N VAL A 122 -4.44 -16.70 -9.06
CA VAL A 122 -3.42 -17.70 -8.70
C VAL A 122 -2.99 -17.46 -7.26
N TRP A 123 -3.12 -18.48 -6.41
CA TRP A 123 -2.56 -18.45 -5.06
C TRP A 123 -1.12 -18.95 -5.05
N GLN A 124 -0.28 -18.27 -4.28
CA GLN A 124 1.09 -18.68 -4.04
C GLN A 124 1.40 -18.63 -2.55
N LYS A 125 2.17 -19.61 -2.08
CA LYS A 125 2.67 -19.69 -0.71
C LYS A 125 4.13 -20.08 -0.74
N THR A 126 4.95 -19.39 0.03
CA THR A 126 6.35 -19.73 0.21
C THR A 126 6.46 -21.07 0.95
N ALA A 127 7.25 -22.01 0.42
CA ALA A 127 7.56 -23.26 1.12
C ALA A 127 8.35 -22.96 2.41
N LYS A 128 8.18 -23.80 3.43
CA LYS A 128 8.90 -23.68 4.72
C LYS A 128 10.35 -24.09 4.58
#